data_AF-A0A2N3QNI3-F1
#
_entry.id   AF-A0A2N3QNI3-F1
#
_cell.length_a   1.000
_cell.length_b   1.000
_cell.length_c   1.000
_cell.angle_alpha   90.00
_cell.angle_beta   90.00
_cell.angle_gamma   90.00
#
_symmetry.space_group_name_H-M   'P 1'
#
loop_
_entity.id
_entity.type
_entity.pdbx_description
1 polymer ?
#
loop_
_entity_poly.entity_id
_entity_poly.type
_entity_poly.pdbx_seq_one_letter_code
_entity_poly.pdbx_strand_id
1 'polypeptide(L)'
;MREHRVPPRSAGELNEWITDLADEASLSAQGKALRKNFATAVLAQMLPDNAYLKGGAALGLRYSLSEARTSRDVDSVYQGSKEAFFAGLRDRLDEGWEGFTGEVSYEERRSLPKGVELETLFITLYYKQGRFTKISFEASPDINGHDGAAEYVMDDGMRAMFARMGFTMRAPRMLGLDAQLAEKLNGVTNPKYVRGRDLRDIELIMRHHTPDLTKLREYVRASERREGGHEVHVITDREMQEYENAYMRAGGTGLETAWELTDSLLEQVDCDYGDRWLDQWGDEFPQRRQHWTHIASVEARITRAYLEQQQPEPATAMPPLPHGGPVQVRSYTRKDGTVVRGHTRRR
;
A
#
# COMPACT_ATOMS: atom_id res chain seq x y z
N MET A 1 19.08 28.78 15.14
CA MET A 1 19.81 27.57 14.70
C MET A 1 20.52 26.94 15.89
N ARG A 2 20.00 25.84 16.42
CA ARG A 2 20.80 24.88 17.20
C ARG A 2 21.09 23.70 16.27
N GLU A 3 22.31 23.58 15.79
CA GLU A 3 22.76 22.32 15.20
C GLU A 3 23.12 21.39 16.36
N HIS A 4 22.37 20.31 16.51
CA HIS A 4 22.66 19.33 17.54
C HIS A 4 23.69 18.35 16.98
N ARG A 5 24.97 18.56 17.34
CA ARG A 5 26.08 17.67 16.95
C ARG A 5 26.06 16.31 17.68
N VAL A 6 25.11 16.10 18.59
CA VAL A 6 24.97 14.89 19.39
C VAL A 6 23.47 14.52 19.46
N PRO A 7 23.11 13.23 19.34
CA PRO A 7 21.72 12.78 19.45
C PRO A 7 21.02 13.17 20.77
N PRO A 8 19.68 13.34 20.78
CA PRO A 8 18.92 13.67 21.98
C PRO A 8 19.16 12.68 23.12
N ARG A 9 19.08 13.10 24.37
CA ARG A 9 19.36 12.25 25.55
C ARG A 9 18.20 11.35 25.93
N SER A 10 16.98 11.65 25.49
CA SER A 10 15.78 10.88 25.81
C SER A 10 14.77 10.91 24.66
N ALA A 11 13.77 10.02 24.71
CA ALA A 11 12.64 10.05 23.80
C ALA A 11 11.81 11.35 23.93
N GLY A 12 11.79 11.98 25.10
CA GLY A 12 11.14 13.29 25.31
C GLY A 12 11.84 14.38 24.51
N GLU A 13 13.16 14.52 24.70
CA GLU A 13 13.99 15.52 23.99
C GLU A 13 13.97 15.28 22.47
N LEU A 14 13.94 14.01 22.02
CA LEU A 14 13.76 13.69 20.60
C LEU A 14 12.43 14.20 20.03
N ASN A 15 11.31 14.01 20.75
CA ASN A 15 10.00 14.50 20.29
C ASN A 15 9.94 16.04 20.29
N GLU A 16 10.60 16.69 21.24
CA GLU A 16 10.75 18.15 21.26
C GLU A 16 11.52 18.62 20.03
N TRP A 17 12.68 18.03 19.72
CA TRP A 17 13.49 18.44 18.55
C TRP A 17 12.77 18.21 17.22
N ILE A 18 11.99 17.14 17.10
CA ILE A 18 11.16 16.91 15.90
C ILE A 18 10.09 18.00 15.76
N THR A 19 9.48 18.42 16.87
CA THR A 19 8.49 19.52 16.88
C THR A 19 9.15 20.83 16.49
N ASP A 20 10.27 21.17 17.14
CA ASP A 20 11.02 22.41 16.89
C ASP A 20 11.49 22.49 15.43
N LEU A 21 11.99 21.39 14.85
CA LEU A 21 12.39 21.35 13.44
C LEU A 21 11.23 21.56 12.48
N ALA A 22 10.06 21.00 12.78
CA ALA A 22 8.88 21.20 11.97
C ALA A 22 8.42 22.67 12.00
N ASP A 23 8.45 23.29 13.18
CA ASP A 23 8.08 24.70 13.36
C ASP A 23 9.09 25.63 12.66
N GLU A 24 10.40 25.38 12.81
CA GLU A 24 11.47 26.15 12.16
C GLU A 24 11.38 26.10 10.64
N ALA A 25 11.01 24.95 10.07
CA ALA A 25 10.86 24.79 8.62
C ALA A 25 9.60 25.49 8.07
N SER A 26 8.80 26.17 8.91
CA SER A 26 7.45 26.64 8.58
C SER A 26 6.53 25.49 8.13
N LEU A 27 6.82 24.28 8.62
CA LEU A 27 6.10 23.04 8.34
C LEU A 27 5.38 22.53 9.59
N SER A 28 4.94 23.42 10.49
CA SER A 28 4.27 23.07 11.75
C SER A 28 3.06 22.16 11.54
N ALA A 29 2.29 22.41 10.47
CA ALA A 29 1.18 21.55 10.03
C ALA A 29 1.62 20.11 9.65
N GLN A 30 2.90 19.91 9.37
CA GLN A 30 3.52 18.66 8.93
C GLN A 30 4.42 18.02 10.00
N GLY A 31 4.49 18.55 11.24
CA GLY A 31 5.31 17.94 12.30
C GLY A 31 4.97 16.47 12.56
N LYS A 32 3.69 16.09 12.42
CA LYS A 32 3.26 14.68 12.45
C LYS A 32 3.81 13.86 11.28
N ALA A 33 3.90 14.45 10.08
CA ALA A 33 4.46 13.81 8.90
C ALA A 33 5.98 13.63 9.07
N LEU A 34 6.70 14.67 9.50
CA LEU A 34 8.13 14.60 9.82
C LEU A 34 8.42 13.51 10.85
N ARG A 35 7.65 13.48 11.95
CA ARG A 35 7.81 12.46 12.99
C ARG A 35 7.59 11.04 12.46
N LYS A 36 6.61 10.86 11.57
CA LYS A 36 6.34 9.56 10.94
C LYS A 36 7.46 9.16 9.98
N ASN A 37 7.90 10.08 9.13
CA ASN A 37 9.01 9.83 8.21
C ASN A 37 10.30 9.52 8.97
N PHE A 38 10.59 10.24 10.04
CA PHE A 38 11.71 9.91 10.92
C PHE A 38 11.58 8.48 11.48
N ALA A 39 10.41 8.10 12.01
CA ALA A 39 10.19 6.75 12.52
C ALA A 39 10.32 5.66 11.42
N THR A 40 9.80 5.90 10.22
CA THR A 40 9.95 5.00 9.07
C THR A 40 11.42 4.87 8.68
N ALA A 41 12.17 5.98 8.65
CA ALA A 41 13.57 5.99 8.30
C ALA A 41 14.43 5.25 9.32
N VAL A 42 14.17 5.43 10.63
CA VAL A 42 14.77 4.65 11.72
C VAL A 42 14.49 3.17 11.55
N LEU A 43 13.22 2.78 11.36
CA LEU A 43 12.84 1.40 11.12
C LEU A 43 13.60 0.81 9.91
N ALA A 44 13.74 1.59 8.84
CA ALA A 44 14.45 1.17 7.64
C ALA A 44 15.95 0.89 7.88
N GLN A 45 16.58 1.52 8.89
CA GLN A 45 17.95 1.20 9.27
C GLN A 45 18.07 -0.21 9.84
N MET A 46 17.01 -0.69 10.50
CA MET A 46 16.92 -1.99 11.16
C MET A 46 16.18 -3.05 10.32
N LEU A 47 15.78 -2.74 9.08
CA LEU A 47 15.26 -3.78 8.19
C LEU A 47 16.38 -4.76 7.79
N PRO A 48 16.06 -6.07 7.67
CA PRO A 48 16.95 -7.05 7.07
C PRO A 48 17.34 -6.68 5.63
N ASP A 49 18.53 -7.11 5.18
CA ASP A 49 19.07 -6.70 3.88
C ASP A 49 18.30 -7.28 2.68
N ASN A 50 17.55 -8.38 2.90
CA ASN A 50 16.63 -9.00 1.94
C ASN A 50 15.25 -8.34 1.89
N ALA A 51 15.12 -7.10 2.39
CA ALA A 51 13.87 -6.37 2.43
C ALA A 51 14.00 -4.95 1.90
N TYR A 52 12.89 -4.40 1.41
CA TYR A 52 12.78 -3.02 0.96
C TYR A 52 11.41 -2.43 1.32
N LEU A 53 11.32 -1.10 1.36
CA LEU A 53 10.08 -0.38 1.62
C LEU A 53 9.28 -0.14 0.35
N LYS A 54 7.96 -0.04 0.48
CA LYS A 54 7.06 0.38 -0.59
C LYS A 54 5.91 1.25 -0.06
N GLY A 55 4.93 1.51 -0.92
CA GLY A 55 3.71 2.21 -0.53
C GLY A 55 3.90 3.68 -0.18
N GLY A 56 2.91 4.25 0.51
CA GLY A 56 2.89 5.70 0.79
C GLY A 56 3.98 6.15 1.75
N ALA A 57 4.40 5.29 2.68
CA ALA A 57 5.49 5.60 3.61
C ALA A 57 6.85 5.72 2.91
N ALA A 58 7.11 4.86 1.91
CA ALA A 58 8.30 4.98 1.07
C ALA A 58 8.31 6.29 0.26
N LEU A 59 7.16 6.68 -0.33
CA LEU A 59 7.04 7.98 -1.02
C LEU A 59 7.28 9.16 -0.07
N GLY A 60 6.86 9.03 1.19
CA GLY A 60 7.13 10.01 2.25
C GLY A 60 8.61 10.21 2.56
N LEU A 61 9.46 9.21 2.34
CA LEU A 61 10.91 9.34 2.47
C LEU A 61 11.60 9.80 1.18
N ARG A 62 10.98 9.51 0.02
CA ARG A 62 11.53 9.84 -1.29
C ARG A 62 11.35 11.31 -1.66
N TYR A 63 10.22 11.90 -1.28
CA TYR A 63 9.87 13.27 -1.64
C TYR A 63 9.79 14.18 -0.41
N SER A 64 9.81 15.49 -0.67
CA SER A 64 9.72 16.50 0.37
C SER A 64 8.42 16.38 1.20
N LEU A 65 8.46 16.85 2.46
CA LEU A 65 7.31 16.82 3.36
C LEU A 65 6.09 17.58 2.84
N SER A 66 6.31 18.61 2.00
CA SER A 66 5.24 19.41 1.41
C SER A 66 4.52 18.73 0.26
N GLU A 67 5.09 17.69 -0.31
CA GLU A 67 4.54 17.02 -1.49
C GLU A 67 3.95 15.66 -1.18
N ALA A 68 4.64 14.87 -0.35
CA ALA A 68 4.20 13.54 0.00
C ALA A 68 3.09 13.56 1.06
N ARG A 69 2.04 12.77 0.82
CA ARG A 69 1.00 12.58 1.83
C ARG A 69 1.54 11.79 3.02
N THR A 70 0.96 12.02 4.19
CA THR A 70 1.26 11.20 5.37
C THR A 70 0.64 9.80 5.22
N SER A 71 1.46 8.74 5.27
CA SER A 71 0.97 7.36 5.36
C SER A 71 0.68 6.96 6.81
N ARG A 72 -0.25 6.01 7.01
CA ARG A 72 -0.50 5.40 8.33
C ARG A 72 0.36 4.16 8.54
N ASP A 73 0.44 3.36 7.48
CA ASP A 73 1.13 2.08 7.48
C ASP A 73 2.49 2.23 6.81
N VAL A 74 3.45 1.45 7.30
CA VAL A 74 4.75 1.24 6.68
C VAL A 74 4.72 -0.13 6.02
N ASP A 75 4.81 -0.13 4.70
CA ASP A 75 4.74 -1.33 3.89
C ASP A 75 6.17 -1.77 3.51
N SER A 76 6.46 -3.06 3.69
CA SER A 76 7.72 -3.67 3.29
C SER A 76 7.49 -4.94 2.47
N VAL A 77 8.48 -5.26 1.66
CA VAL A 77 8.57 -6.51 0.92
C VAL A 77 9.83 -7.24 1.34
N TYR A 78 9.76 -8.56 1.47
CA TYR A 78 10.91 -9.40 1.81
C TYR A 78 11.08 -10.54 0.80
N GLN A 79 12.33 -10.99 0.65
CA GLN A 79 12.67 -12.19 -0.09
C GLN A 79 12.85 -13.40 0.84
N GLY A 80 12.54 -14.60 0.33
CA GLY A 80 12.65 -15.84 1.10
C GLY A 80 11.47 -16.07 2.03
N SER A 81 11.68 -16.82 3.12
CA SER A 81 10.60 -17.19 4.03
C SER A 81 10.21 -16.07 5.00
N LYS A 82 8.93 -16.00 5.32
CA LYS A 82 8.38 -15.11 6.36
C LYS A 82 9.10 -15.29 7.70
N GLU A 83 9.39 -16.52 8.07
CA GLU A 83 10.04 -16.89 9.34
C GLU A 83 11.44 -16.29 9.43
N ALA A 84 12.26 -16.47 8.39
CA ALA A 84 13.61 -15.89 8.33
C ALA A 84 13.58 -14.37 8.34
N PHE A 85 12.65 -13.74 7.62
CA PHE A 85 12.47 -12.29 7.65
C PHE A 85 12.17 -11.78 9.06
N PHE A 86 11.21 -12.38 9.75
CA PHE A 86 10.84 -11.95 11.10
C PHE A 86 11.87 -12.30 12.17
N ALA A 87 12.64 -13.37 12.00
CA ALA A 87 13.78 -13.65 12.86
C ALA A 87 14.83 -12.55 12.71
N GLY A 88 15.29 -12.28 11.48
CA GLY A 88 16.27 -11.23 11.21
C GLY A 88 15.81 -9.83 11.61
N LEU A 89 14.52 -9.51 11.42
CA LEU A 89 13.96 -8.24 11.86
C LEU A 89 14.01 -8.10 13.39
N ARG A 90 13.66 -9.15 14.14
CA ARG A 90 13.74 -9.11 15.62
C ARG A 90 15.19 -8.95 16.09
N ASP A 91 16.12 -9.67 15.48
CA ASP A 91 17.54 -9.56 15.82
C ASP A 91 18.05 -8.13 15.58
N ARG A 92 17.72 -7.51 14.44
CA ARG A 92 18.09 -6.11 14.14
C ARG A 92 17.41 -5.09 15.04
N LEU A 93 16.16 -5.34 15.48
CA LEU A 93 15.45 -4.48 16.41
C LEU A 93 16.02 -4.56 17.84
N ASP A 94 16.53 -5.73 18.25
CA ASP A 94 17.20 -5.95 19.54
C ASP A 94 18.61 -5.36 19.56
N GLU A 95 19.40 -5.60 18.49
CA GLU A 95 20.70 -4.94 18.28
C GLU A 95 20.56 -3.41 18.25
N GLY A 96 19.50 -2.94 17.59
CA GLY A 96 19.16 -1.54 17.53
C GLY A 96 20.01 -0.73 16.55
N TRP A 97 19.75 0.57 16.53
CA TRP A 97 20.47 1.53 15.68
C TRP A 97 20.52 2.90 16.36
N GLU A 98 21.71 3.44 16.62
CA GLU A 98 21.91 4.80 17.19
C GLU A 98 21.05 5.11 18.44
N GLY A 99 20.92 4.12 19.34
CA GLY A 99 20.13 4.22 20.56
C GLY A 99 18.64 3.94 20.39
N PHE A 100 18.18 3.61 19.18
CA PHE A 100 16.87 3.03 18.93
C PHE A 100 16.91 1.51 19.07
N THR A 101 15.85 0.94 19.62
CA THR A 101 15.55 -0.50 19.59
C THR A 101 14.08 -0.68 19.25
N GLY A 102 13.60 -1.91 19.09
CA GLY A 102 12.18 -2.13 18.92
C GLY A 102 11.67 -3.52 19.24
N GLU A 103 10.36 -3.64 19.20
CA GLU A 103 9.63 -4.85 19.53
C GLU A 103 8.53 -5.07 18.51
N VAL A 104 8.38 -6.32 18.08
CA VAL A 104 7.33 -6.77 17.17
C VAL A 104 6.15 -7.30 18.00
N SER A 105 4.96 -6.75 17.79
CA SER A 105 3.72 -7.22 18.42
C SER A 105 2.61 -7.46 17.40
N TYR A 106 1.71 -8.39 17.73
CA TYR A 106 0.52 -8.70 16.94
C TYR A 106 -0.72 -8.27 17.72
N GLU A 107 -1.65 -7.58 17.08
CA GLU A 107 -2.91 -7.17 17.70
C GLU A 107 -4.09 -7.47 16.78
N GLU A 108 -5.20 -7.92 17.39
CA GLU A 108 -6.47 -8.09 16.68
C GLU A 108 -7.06 -6.73 16.30
N ARG A 109 -7.44 -6.55 15.03
CA ARG A 109 -8.27 -5.41 14.63
C ARG A 109 -9.68 -5.59 15.18
N ARG A 110 -10.07 -4.73 16.13
CA ARG A 110 -11.41 -4.71 16.76
C ARG A 110 -12.60 -4.47 15.80
N SER A 111 -12.38 -4.24 14.50
CA SER A 111 -13.43 -3.86 13.54
C SER A 111 -13.32 -4.60 12.20
N LEU A 112 -13.14 -5.92 12.22
CA LEU A 112 -13.25 -6.74 11.02
C LEU A 112 -14.69 -7.27 10.87
N PRO A 113 -15.20 -7.44 9.63
CA PRO A 113 -16.44 -8.17 9.39
C PRO A 113 -16.38 -9.57 10.04
N LYS A 114 -17.52 -10.08 10.52
CA LYS A 114 -17.61 -11.43 11.11
C LYS A 114 -16.96 -12.46 10.18
N GLY A 115 -15.97 -13.19 10.70
CA GLY A 115 -15.27 -14.28 9.99
C GLY A 115 -13.93 -13.88 9.37
N VAL A 116 -13.48 -12.63 9.53
CA VAL A 116 -12.14 -12.18 9.11
C VAL A 116 -11.31 -11.93 10.36
N GLU A 117 -10.39 -12.85 10.68
CA GLU A 117 -9.33 -12.62 11.65
C GLU A 117 -8.08 -12.17 10.89
N LEU A 118 -7.71 -10.90 11.05
CA LEU A 118 -6.42 -10.38 10.58
C LEU A 118 -5.68 -9.85 11.79
N GLU A 119 -4.66 -10.57 12.21
CA GLU A 119 -3.66 -10.06 13.14
C GLU A 119 -2.90 -8.93 12.43
N THR A 120 -3.02 -7.71 12.95
CA THR A 120 -2.24 -6.58 12.47
C THR A 120 -0.92 -6.56 13.19
N LEU A 121 0.15 -6.45 12.42
CA LEU A 121 1.50 -6.40 12.91
C LEU A 121 1.88 -4.96 13.27
N PHE A 122 2.49 -4.78 14.42
CA PHE A 122 3.01 -3.51 14.89
C PHE A 122 4.47 -3.62 15.28
N ILE A 123 5.21 -2.53 15.05
CA ILE A 123 6.56 -2.36 15.58
C ILE A 123 6.54 -1.18 16.55
N THR A 124 6.87 -1.44 17.81
CA THR A 124 7.10 -0.38 18.79
C THR A 124 8.58 -0.05 18.82
N LEU A 125 8.93 1.18 18.50
CA LEU A 125 10.28 1.71 18.62
C LEU A 125 10.49 2.38 19.97
N TYR A 126 11.62 2.10 20.58
CA TYR A 126 12.12 2.75 21.78
C TYR A 126 13.37 3.56 21.42
N TYR A 127 13.62 4.65 22.14
CA TYR A 127 14.84 5.45 22.01
C TYR A 127 15.42 5.68 23.40
N LYS A 128 16.65 5.20 23.62
CA LYS A 128 17.32 5.24 24.93
C LYS A 128 16.40 4.76 26.05
N GLN A 129 15.81 3.58 25.87
CA GLN A 129 14.84 2.91 26.77
C GLN A 129 13.47 3.58 26.92
N GLY A 130 13.28 4.82 26.45
CA GLY A 130 11.98 5.49 26.43
C GLY A 130 11.16 5.09 25.21
N ARG A 131 9.86 4.82 25.38
CA ARG A 131 8.97 4.52 24.25
C ARG A 131 8.91 5.72 23.30
N PHE A 132 9.31 5.52 22.05
CA PHE A 132 9.26 6.56 21.02
C PHE A 132 7.94 6.48 20.24
N THR A 133 7.69 5.41 19.50
CA THR A 133 6.47 5.32 18.68
C THR A 133 6.06 3.90 18.37
N LYS A 134 4.83 3.73 17.87
CA LYS A 134 4.30 2.45 17.42
C LYS A 134 3.86 2.60 15.96
N ILE A 135 4.37 1.71 15.12
CA ILE A 135 4.22 1.72 13.67
C ILE A 135 3.30 0.56 13.29
N SER A 136 2.26 0.85 12.51
CA SER A 136 1.49 -0.19 11.80
C SER A 136 2.37 -0.67 10.65
N PHE A 137 2.78 -1.94 10.68
CA PHE A 137 3.77 -2.47 9.76
C PHE A 137 3.20 -3.64 8.98
N GLU A 138 3.25 -3.57 7.66
CA GLU A 138 2.83 -4.66 6.78
C GLU A 138 4.04 -5.18 6.02
N ALA A 139 4.22 -6.50 5.99
CA ALA A 139 5.32 -7.15 5.28
C ALA A 139 4.76 -8.27 4.40
N SER A 140 5.07 -8.22 3.11
CA SER A 140 4.63 -9.19 2.10
C SER A 140 5.83 -9.85 1.41
N PRO A 141 5.74 -11.11 0.97
CA PRO A 141 6.79 -11.69 0.15
C PRO A 141 6.89 -10.96 -1.20
N ASP A 142 8.07 -10.97 -1.82
CA ASP A 142 8.28 -10.43 -3.18
C ASP A 142 7.66 -11.34 -4.24
N ILE A 143 6.33 -11.30 -4.36
CA ILE A 143 5.56 -12.13 -5.29
C ILE A 143 5.84 -11.71 -6.75
N ASN A 144 6.10 -10.42 -6.97
CA ASN A 144 6.24 -9.87 -8.32
C ASN A 144 7.71 -9.82 -8.80
N GLY A 145 8.67 -10.22 -7.95
CA GLY A 145 10.09 -10.25 -8.29
C GLY A 145 10.68 -8.87 -8.53
N HIS A 146 10.24 -7.85 -7.80
CA HIS A 146 10.67 -6.46 -8.00
C HIS A 146 11.97 -6.09 -7.26
N ASP A 147 12.64 -7.03 -6.60
CA ASP A 147 13.89 -6.76 -5.88
C ASP A 147 14.98 -6.08 -6.72
N GLY A 148 15.11 -6.49 -7.99
CA GLY A 148 16.06 -5.88 -8.94
C GLY A 148 15.70 -4.44 -9.32
N ALA A 149 14.46 -4.00 -9.06
CA ALA A 149 13.99 -2.63 -9.25
C ALA A 149 14.13 -1.78 -7.98
N ALA A 150 14.50 -2.36 -6.84
CA ALA A 150 14.62 -1.63 -5.59
C ALA A 150 15.94 -0.83 -5.54
N GLU A 151 15.88 0.39 -5.00
CA GLU A 151 16.98 1.34 -5.00
C GLU A 151 17.16 2.02 -3.64
N TYR A 152 18.37 2.50 -3.36
CA TYR A 152 18.71 3.22 -2.14
C TYR A 152 18.48 4.72 -2.34
N VAL A 153 17.40 5.27 -1.79
CA VAL A 153 17.00 6.66 -2.04
C VAL A 153 16.30 7.30 -0.84
N MET A 154 16.46 8.60 -0.68
CA MET A 154 15.77 9.44 0.32
C MET A 154 15.95 10.89 -0.09
N ASP A 155 14.95 11.72 0.17
CA ASP A 155 15.02 13.17 -0.01
C ASP A 155 16.20 13.78 0.78
N ASP A 156 17.01 14.60 0.12
CA ASP A 156 18.19 15.21 0.73
C ASP A 156 17.82 16.23 1.81
N GLY A 157 16.69 16.92 1.66
CA GLY A 157 16.16 17.83 2.68
C GLY A 157 15.80 17.06 3.96
N MET A 158 15.12 15.93 3.81
CA MET A 158 14.81 14.99 4.90
C MET A 158 16.08 14.49 5.60
N ARG A 159 17.08 14.04 4.82
CA ARG A 159 18.36 13.59 5.36
C ARG A 159 19.06 14.69 6.14
N ALA A 160 19.07 15.93 5.63
CA ALA A 160 19.65 17.07 6.31
C ALA A 160 18.92 17.39 7.63
N MET A 161 17.59 17.33 7.66
CA MET A 161 16.81 17.50 8.89
C MET A 161 17.17 16.45 9.94
N PHE A 162 17.36 15.19 9.54
CA PHE A 162 17.76 14.11 10.45
C PHE A 162 19.18 14.29 10.97
N ALA A 163 20.12 14.69 10.10
CA ALA A 163 21.50 14.98 10.48
C ALA A 163 21.60 16.13 11.49
N ARG A 164 20.73 17.14 11.40
CA ARG A 164 20.64 18.24 12.38
C ARG A 164 20.24 17.79 13.79
N MET A 165 19.56 16.64 13.91
CA MET A 165 19.26 16.00 15.19
C MET A 165 20.38 15.04 15.65
N GLY A 166 21.49 14.97 14.93
CA GLY A 166 22.61 14.08 15.22
C GLY A 166 22.52 12.70 14.58
N PHE A 167 21.57 12.47 13.65
CA PHE A 167 21.36 11.15 13.03
C PHE A 167 21.81 11.12 11.57
N THR A 168 22.85 10.34 11.26
CA THR A 168 23.33 10.12 9.89
C THR A 168 22.72 8.83 9.33
N MET A 169 21.53 8.93 8.76
CA MET A 169 20.83 7.76 8.20
C MET A 169 21.39 7.35 6.84
N ARG A 170 21.56 6.03 6.62
CA ARG A 170 21.72 5.52 5.25
C ARG A 170 20.40 5.68 4.49
N ALA A 171 20.50 5.93 3.18
CA ALA A 171 19.33 5.87 2.33
C ALA A 171 18.69 4.49 2.47
N PRO A 172 17.37 4.37 2.72
CA PRO A 172 16.68 3.10 2.79
C PRO A 172 16.53 2.49 1.39
N ARG A 173 16.48 1.16 1.34
CA ARG A 173 16.13 0.43 0.12
C ARG A 173 14.62 0.52 -0.11
N MET A 174 14.19 1.03 -1.25
CA MET A 174 12.78 1.26 -1.58
C MET A 174 12.46 0.76 -2.98
N LEU A 175 11.20 0.35 -3.20
CA LEU A 175 10.72 -0.05 -4.52
C LEU A 175 10.93 1.06 -5.55
N GLY A 176 11.41 0.70 -6.74
CA GLY A 176 11.60 1.61 -7.87
C GLY A 176 10.29 2.20 -8.37
N LEU A 177 10.36 3.39 -8.98
CA LEU A 177 9.18 4.19 -9.29
C LEU A 177 8.24 3.57 -10.32
N ASP A 178 8.75 2.92 -11.37
CA ASP A 178 7.90 2.23 -12.37
C ASP A 178 7.09 1.09 -11.74
N ALA A 179 7.75 0.28 -10.90
CA ALA A 179 7.09 -0.82 -10.19
C ALA A 179 6.09 -0.30 -9.14
N GLN A 180 6.43 0.80 -8.47
CA GLN A 180 5.53 1.45 -7.52
C GLN A 180 4.32 2.08 -8.23
N LEU A 181 4.51 2.64 -9.43
CA LEU A 181 3.46 3.17 -10.28
C LEU A 181 2.52 2.04 -10.74
N ALA A 182 3.06 0.89 -11.17
CA ALA A 182 2.27 -0.30 -11.49
C ALA A 182 1.41 -0.76 -10.30
N GLU A 183 1.94 -0.78 -9.06
CA GLU A 183 1.14 -1.09 -7.87
C GLU A 183 0.00 -0.08 -7.63
N LYS A 184 0.19 1.20 -7.98
CA LYS A 184 -0.86 2.22 -7.87
C LYS A 184 -1.91 2.10 -8.96
N LEU A 185 -1.52 1.79 -10.20
CA LEU A 185 -2.45 1.52 -11.30
C LEU A 185 -3.29 0.27 -11.03
N ASN A 186 -2.68 -0.80 -10.51
CA ASN A 186 -3.42 -1.97 -10.05
C ASN A 186 -4.36 -1.63 -8.88
N GLY A 187 -3.91 -0.79 -7.95
CA GLY A 187 -4.75 -0.31 -6.85
C GLY A 187 -5.97 0.48 -7.32
N VAL A 188 -5.76 1.51 -8.13
CA VAL A 188 -6.84 2.43 -8.54
C VAL A 188 -7.91 1.72 -9.37
N THR A 189 -7.55 0.68 -10.13
CA THR A 189 -8.45 -0.16 -10.93
C THR A 189 -9.07 -1.33 -10.15
N ASN A 190 -8.90 -1.39 -8.82
CA ASN A 190 -9.37 -2.53 -8.06
C ASN A 190 -10.90 -2.69 -8.15
N PRO A 191 -11.45 -3.84 -8.59
CA PRO A 191 -12.87 -4.00 -8.85
C PRO A 191 -13.73 -4.03 -7.57
N LYS A 192 -13.13 -4.27 -6.40
CA LYS A 192 -13.86 -4.45 -5.13
C LYS A 192 -13.97 -3.16 -4.32
N TYR A 193 -13.03 -2.22 -4.47
CA TYR A 193 -13.02 -1.00 -3.66
C TYR A 193 -12.32 0.16 -4.36
N VAL A 194 -12.72 1.38 -3.98
CA VAL A 194 -12.21 2.63 -4.55
C VAL A 194 -10.94 3.09 -3.81
N ARG A 195 -9.91 3.48 -4.57
CA ARG A 195 -8.61 3.86 -4.01
C ARG A 195 -8.14 5.26 -4.44
N GLY A 196 -8.93 6.30 -4.14
CA GLY A 196 -8.60 7.70 -4.49
C GLY A 196 -7.26 8.23 -3.97
N ARG A 197 -6.69 7.65 -2.89
CA ARG A 197 -5.33 7.99 -2.44
C ARG A 197 -4.25 7.61 -3.45
N ASP A 198 -4.49 6.58 -4.29
CA ASP A 198 -3.53 6.14 -5.28
C ASP A 198 -3.45 7.12 -6.45
N LEU A 199 -4.54 7.84 -6.78
CA LEU A 199 -4.50 8.97 -7.74
C LEU A 199 -3.49 10.05 -7.29
N ARG A 200 -3.46 10.36 -5.98
CA ARG A 200 -2.50 11.33 -5.43
C ARG A 200 -1.07 10.82 -5.49
N ASP A 201 -0.85 9.54 -5.21
CA ASP A 201 0.47 8.92 -5.28
C ASP A 201 0.97 8.86 -6.74
N ILE A 202 0.09 8.58 -7.71
CA ILE A 202 0.39 8.63 -9.16
C ILE A 202 0.78 10.04 -9.58
N GLU A 203 -0.03 11.05 -9.25
CA GLU A 203 0.25 12.45 -9.55
C GLU A 203 1.61 12.89 -9.00
N LEU A 204 1.92 12.49 -7.77
CA LEU A 204 3.20 12.79 -7.13
C LEU A 204 4.38 12.12 -7.85
N ILE A 205 4.27 10.82 -8.19
CA ILE A 205 5.33 10.10 -8.91
C ILE A 205 5.57 10.76 -10.27
N MET A 206 4.52 10.99 -11.04
CA MET A 206 4.61 11.52 -12.41
C MET A 206 5.12 12.96 -12.49
N ARG A 207 5.02 13.72 -11.40
CA ARG A 207 5.62 15.06 -11.32
C ARG A 207 7.15 15.02 -11.33
N HIS A 208 7.74 13.93 -10.85
CA HIS A 208 9.19 13.79 -10.63
C HIS A 208 9.82 12.65 -11.44
N HIS A 209 9.01 11.85 -12.13
CA HIS A 209 9.45 10.65 -12.84
C HIS A 209 8.77 10.52 -14.20
N THR A 210 9.58 10.22 -15.21
CA THR A 210 9.11 9.84 -16.54
C THR A 210 9.15 8.31 -16.63
N PRO A 211 8.00 7.63 -16.74
CA PRO A 211 7.97 6.17 -16.68
C PRO A 211 8.58 5.53 -17.91
N ASP A 212 9.32 4.44 -17.69
CA ASP A 212 9.66 3.48 -18.74
C ASP A 212 8.41 2.64 -19.04
N LEU A 213 7.73 2.95 -20.15
CA LEU A 213 6.47 2.32 -20.50
C LEU A 213 6.58 0.82 -20.76
N THR A 214 7.75 0.33 -21.17
CA THR A 214 7.97 -1.11 -21.36
C THR A 214 8.01 -1.80 -20.00
N LYS A 215 8.82 -1.30 -19.07
CA LYS A 215 8.88 -1.83 -17.69
C LYS A 215 7.56 -1.68 -16.96
N LEU A 216 6.87 -0.56 -17.14
CA LEU A 216 5.57 -0.33 -16.51
C LEU A 216 4.55 -1.40 -16.94
N ARG A 217 4.49 -1.73 -18.24
CA ARG A 217 3.64 -2.82 -18.74
C ARG A 217 4.03 -4.16 -18.13
N GLU A 218 5.33 -4.48 -18.08
CA GLU A 218 5.85 -5.71 -17.46
C GLU A 218 5.43 -5.83 -15.98
N TYR A 219 5.63 -4.77 -15.19
CA TYR A 219 5.24 -4.76 -13.78
C TYR A 219 3.74 -4.81 -13.56
N VAL A 220 2.95 -4.18 -14.44
CA VAL A 220 1.50 -4.33 -14.42
C VAL A 220 1.14 -5.79 -14.67
N ARG A 221 1.65 -6.44 -15.73
CA ARG A 221 1.38 -7.86 -16.00
C ARG A 221 1.75 -8.77 -14.82
N ALA A 222 2.87 -8.51 -14.15
CA ALA A 222 3.27 -9.23 -12.94
C ALA A 222 2.24 -9.06 -11.80
N SER A 223 1.71 -7.84 -11.61
CA SER A 223 0.71 -7.54 -10.58
C SER A 223 -0.66 -8.19 -10.81
N GLU A 224 -1.02 -8.44 -12.07
CA GLU A 224 -2.26 -9.13 -12.43
C GLU A 224 -2.11 -10.64 -12.28
N ARG A 225 -0.95 -11.19 -12.66
CA ARG A 225 -0.67 -12.63 -12.75
C ARG A 225 -0.20 -13.19 -11.40
N ARG A 226 -0.98 -12.90 -10.36
CA ARG A 226 -0.76 -13.43 -9.01
C ARG A 226 -2.08 -13.82 -8.37
N GLU A 227 -2.01 -14.57 -7.28
CA GLU A 227 -3.20 -14.90 -6.50
C GLU A 227 -3.93 -13.62 -6.05
N GLY A 228 -5.23 -13.55 -6.32
CA GLY A 228 -6.06 -12.38 -6.02
C GLY A 228 -5.83 -11.16 -6.93
N GLY A 229 -5.05 -11.29 -8.01
CA GLY A 229 -4.89 -10.26 -9.03
C GLY A 229 -6.16 -10.08 -9.88
N HIS A 230 -6.17 -9.01 -10.68
CA HIS A 230 -7.24 -8.65 -11.62
C HIS A 230 -6.62 -7.91 -12.81
N GLU A 231 -7.31 -7.88 -13.95
CA GLU A 231 -6.87 -7.10 -15.12
C GLU A 231 -6.84 -5.60 -14.80
N VAL A 232 -5.69 -4.96 -15.06
CA VAL A 232 -5.57 -3.50 -15.00
C VAL A 232 -6.04 -2.95 -16.33
N HIS A 233 -7.06 -2.09 -16.28
CA HIS A 233 -7.74 -1.53 -17.43
C HIS A 233 -8.13 -0.07 -17.19
N VAL A 234 -8.44 0.66 -18.25
CA VAL A 234 -9.04 1.99 -18.19
C VAL A 234 -10.33 1.94 -17.36
N ILE A 235 -10.52 2.89 -16.44
CA ILE A 235 -11.65 2.86 -15.51
C ILE A 235 -12.93 3.31 -16.24
N THR A 236 -13.77 2.34 -16.64
CA THR A 236 -15.04 2.61 -17.34
C THR A 236 -16.28 2.28 -16.50
N ASP A 237 -16.11 1.59 -15.38
CA ASP A 237 -17.19 1.06 -14.53
C ASP A 237 -17.52 1.95 -13.32
N ARG A 238 -16.81 3.07 -13.17
CA ARG A 238 -16.90 3.99 -12.03
C ARG A 238 -16.76 5.43 -12.45
N GLU A 239 -17.32 6.31 -11.61
CA GLU A 239 -17.23 7.76 -11.79
C GLU A 239 -16.02 8.33 -11.05
N MET A 240 -15.38 9.34 -11.63
CA MET A 240 -14.23 10.05 -11.03
C MET A 240 -14.55 10.55 -9.60
N GLN A 241 -15.78 11.03 -9.37
CA GLN A 241 -16.21 11.58 -8.08
C GLN A 241 -16.18 10.55 -6.94
N GLU A 242 -16.23 9.26 -7.24
CA GLU A 242 -16.10 8.21 -6.20
C GLU A 242 -14.72 8.25 -5.52
N TYR A 243 -13.70 8.74 -6.22
CA TYR A 243 -12.32 8.81 -5.74
C TYR A 243 -12.04 10.10 -4.96
N GLU A 244 -12.86 11.14 -5.12
CA GLU A 244 -12.63 12.51 -4.64
C GLU A 244 -12.32 12.55 -3.14
N ASN A 245 -13.17 11.94 -2.32
CA ASN A 245 -13.02 12.01 -0.86
C ASN A 245 -11.68 11.47 -0.37
N ALA A 246 -11.20 10.36 -0.95
CA ALA A 246 -9.93 9.76 -0.57
C ALA A 246 -8.74 10.53 -1.16
N TYR A 247 -8.87 11.06 -2.38
CA TYR A 247 -7.88 11.91 -3.04
C TYR A 247 -7.65 13.23 -2.28
N MET A 248 -8.72 13.94 -1.93
CA MET A 248 -8.66 15.20 -1.18
C MET A 248 -8.07 15.00 0.23
N ARG A 249 -8.44 13.91 0.93
CA ARG A 249 -7.82 13.55 2.22
C ARG A 249 -6.34 13.20 2.11
N ALA A 250 -5.88 12.79 0.93
CA ALA A 250 -4.48 12.57 0.63
C ALA A 250 -3.74 13.87 0.28
N GLY A 251 -4.40 15.02 0.30
CA GLY A 251 -3.80 16.32 -0.03
C GLY A 251 -3.87 16.67 -1.52
N GLY A 252 -4.66 15.94 -2.30
CA GLY A 252 -4.95 16.30 -3.68
C GLY A 252 -5.78 17.57 -3.80
N THR A 253 -5.59 18.32 -4.89
CA THR A 253 -6.31 19.58 -5.15
C THR A 253 -6.87 19.69 -6.56
N GLY A 254 -6.46 18.82 -7.49
CA GLY A 254 -6.89 18.83 -8.88
C GLY A 254 -7.32 17.43 -9.32
N LEU A 255 -8.53 17.01 -8.89
CA LEU A 255 -9.02 15.65 -9.14
C LEU A 255 -9.09 15.33 -10.63
N GLU A 256 -9.61 16.25 -11.44
CA GLU A 256 -9.74 16.09 -12.90
C GLU A 256 -8.38 15.86 -13.55
N THR A 257 -7.40 16.70 -13.27
CA THR A 257 -6.03 16.53 -13.78
C THR A 257 -5.38 15.23 -13.31
N ALA A 258 -5.57 14.85 -12.05
CA ALA A 258 -5.04 13.59 -11.53
C ALA A 258 -5.72 12.36 -12.17
N TRP A 259 -7.01 12.48 -12.48
CA TRP A 259 -7.79 11.48 -13.19
C TRP A 259 -7.32 11.33 -14.63
N GLU A 260 -7.25 12.42 -15.41
CA GLU A 260 -6.79 12.43 -16.80
C GLU A 260 -5.37 11.87 -16.95
N LEU A 261 -4.47 12.24 -16.03
CA LEU A 261 -3.11 11.71 -15.97
C LEU A 261 -3.11 10.19 -15.71
N THR A 262 -3.95 9.73 -14.77
CA THR A 262 -4.08 8.31 -14.45
C THR A 262 -4.68 7.54 -15.63
N ASP A 263 -5.69 8.10 -16.29
CA ASP A 263 -6.34 7.51 -17.46
C ASP A 263 -5.36 7.36 -18.62
N SER A 264 -4.57 8.41 -18.88
CA SER A 264 -3.50 8.38 -19.87
C SER A 264 -2.46 7.29 -19.58
N LEU A 265 -2.11 7.06 -18.31
CA LEU A 265 -1.23 5.95 -17.92
C LEU A 265 -1.91 4.58 -18.08
N LEU A 266 -3.20 4.48 -17.78
CA LEU A 266 -3.97 3.25 -17.94
C LEU A 266 -4.04 2.85 -19.42
N GLU A 267 -4.28 3.78 -20.34
CA GLU A 267 -4.22 3.49 -21.79
C GLU A 267 -2.87 2.92 -22.22
N GLN A 268 -1.77 3.26 -21.51
CA GLN A 268 -0.44 2.75 -21.81
C GLN A 268 -0.17 1.34 -21.29
N VAL A 269 -1.01 0.79 -20.41
CA VAL A 269 -0.83 -0.55 -19.82
C VAL A 269 -2.00 -1.49 -20.04
N ASP A 270 -3.17 -0.95 -20.41
CA ASP A 270 -4.34 -1.69 -20.80
C ASP A 270 -4.11 -2.36 -22.17
N CYS A 271 -4.30 -3.67 -22.22
CA CYS A 271 -4.08 -4.44 -23.43
C CYS A 271 -5.16 -4.19 -24.50
N ASP A 272 -6.35 -3.72 -24.12
CA ASP A 272 -7.40 -3.37 -25.08
C ASP A 272 -7.07 -2.04 -25.82
N TYR A 273 -6.08 -1.29 -25.32
CA TYR A 273 -5.56 -0.03 -25.89
C TYR A 273 -4.18 -0.20 -26.55
N GLY A 274 -3.78 -1.44 -26.88
CA GLY A 274 -2.46 -1.75 -27.43
C GLY A 274 -2.09 -1.03 -28.74
N ASP A 275 -3.06 -0.53 -29.50
CA ASP A 275 -2.84 0.29 -30.70
C ASP A 275 -2.43 1.74 -30.38
N ARG A 276 -2.62 2.19 -29.13
CA ARG A 276 -2.25 3.53 -28.61
C ARG A 276 -1.01 3.51 -27.72
N TRP A 277 -0.40 2.34 -27.52
CA TRP A 277 0.82 2.20 -26.76
C TRP A 277 1.97 3.00 -27.39
N LEU A 278 2.59 3.84 -26.59
CA LEU A 278 3.76 4.63 -26.92
C LEU A 278 5.04 3.84 -26.61
N ASP A 279 6.14 4.23 -27.27
CA ASP A 279 7.46 3.71 -26.96
C ASP A 279 8.02 4.39 -25.70
N GLN A 280 7.84 5.71 -25.60
CA GLN A 280 8.23 6.52 -24.44
C GLN A 280 7.09 7.44 -23.99
N TRP A 281 7.08 7.77 -22.70
CA TRP A 281 6.11 8.71 -22.17
C TRP A 281 6.36 10.12 -22.72
N GLY A 282 5.31 10.76 -23.24
CA GLY A 282 5.39 12.10 -23.82
C GLY A 282 5.88 12.16 -25.26
N ASP A 283 5.90 11.03 -25.99
CA ASP A 283 6.20 11.00 -27.43
C ASP A 283 5.29 11.98 -28.20
N GLU A 284 5.84 13.10 -28.67
CA GLU A 284 5.09 14.11 -29.43
C GLU A 284 4.60 13.57 -30.79
N PHE A 285 5.35 12.63 -31.38
CA PHE A 285 5.06 12.01 -32.68
C PHE A 285 5.13 10.48 -32.58
N PRO A 286 4.15 9.84 -31.92
CA PRO A 286 4.23 8.42 -31.66
C PRO A 286 4.08 7.62 -32.96
N GLN A 287 5.02 6.71 -33.19
CA GLN A 287 4.90 5.76 -34.29
C GLN A 287 3.91 4.68 -33.87
N ARG A 288 2.74 4.62 -34.52
CA ARG A 288 1.78 3.55 -34.26
C ARG A 288 2.31 2.23 -34.81
N ARG A 289 2.77 1.36 -33.93
CA ARG A 289 3.41 0.10 -34.30
C ARG A 289 2.39 -1.04 -34.25
N GLN A 290 2.17 -1.73 -35.38
CA GLN A 290 1.31 -2.92 -35.43
C GLN A 290 1.78 -4.02 -34.47
N HIS A 291 3.07 -4.06 -34.14
CA HIS A 291 3.58 -5.03 -33.18
C HIS A 291 3.04 -4.79 -31.76
N TRP A 292 2.72 -3.55 -31.36
CA TRP A 292 2.16 -3.30 -30.03
C TRP A 292 0.77 -3.90 -29.90
N THR A 293 -0.09 -3.74 -30.90
CA THR A 293 -1.41 -4.40 -30.96
C THR A 293 -1.27 -5.92 -30.84
N HIS A 294 -0.29 -6.51 -31.53
CA HIS A 294 -0.05 -7.96 -31.44
C HIS A 294 0.42 -8.37 -30.04
N ILE A 295 1.41 -7.69 -29.47
CA ILE A 295 1.93 -7.96 -28.13
C ILE A 295 0.81 -7.83 -27.10
N ALA A 296 0.04 -6.74 -27.11
CA ALA A 296 -1.07 -6.51 -26.21
C ALA A 296 -2.13 -7.63 -26.30
N SER A 297 -2.47 -8.07 -27.51
CA SER A 297 -3.42 -9.18 -27.72
C SER A 297 -2.91 -10.50 -27.11
N VAL A 298 -1.60 -10.76 -27.24
CA VAL A 298 -0.97 -11.96 -26.66
C VAL A 298 -0.95 -11.87 -25.13
N GLU A 299 -0.55 -10.73 -24.58
CA GLU A 299 -0.51 -10.48 -23.13
C GLU A 299 -1.89 -10.56 -22.49
N ALA A 300 -2.93 -9.99 -23.11
CA ALA A 300 -4.32 -10.10 -22.67
C ALA A 300 -4.77 -11.56 -22.57
N ARG A 301 -4.49 -12.35 -23.63
CA ARG A 301 -4.83 -13.78 -23.65
C ARG A 301 -4.13 -14.54 -22.52
N ILE A 302 -2.85 -14.27 -22.28
CA ILE A 302 -2.08 -14.92 -21.21
C ILE A 302 -2.64 -14.53 -19.83
N THR A 303 -2.88 -13.23 -19.59
CA THR A 303 -3.44 -12.75 -18.32
C THR A 303 -4.83 -13.36 -18.06
N ARG A 304 -5.74 -13.31 -19.04
CA ARG A 304 -7.10 -13.85 -18.91
C ARG A 304 -7.09 -15.35 -18.61
N ALA A 305 -6.27 -16.12 -19.32
CA ALA A 305 -6.12 -17.55 -19.06
C ALA A 305 -5.58 -17.84 -17.66
N TYR A 306 -4.61 -17.04 -17.17
CA TYR A 306 -4.11 -17.16 -15.80
C TYR A 306 -5.22 -16.87 -14.78
N LEU A 307 -5.95 -15.76 -14.94
CA LEU A 307 -7.00 -15.35 -14.01
C LEU A 307 -8.17 -16.36 -13.97
N GLU A 308 -8.53 -16.95 -15.10
CA GLU A 308 -9.55 -18.00 -15.18
C GLU A 308 -9.14 -19.25 -14.38
N GLN A 309 -7.87 -19.67 -14.44
CA GLN A 309 -7.34 -20.79 -13.65
C GLN A 309 -7.32 -20.53 -12.15
N GLN A 310 -7.28 -19.26 -11.73
CA GLN A 310 -7.30 -18.86 -10.31
C GLN A 310 -8.72 -18.73 -9.74
N GLN A 311 -9.76 -18.76 -10.58
CA GLN A 311 -11.12 -18.76 -10.09
C GLN A 311 -11.38 -20.09 -9.37
N PRO A 312 -11.93 -20.06 -8.13
CA PRO A 312 -12.33 -21.29 -7.47
C PRO A 312 -13.33 -22.03 -8.36
N GLU A 313 -13.18 -23.35 -8.49
CA GLU A 313 -14.17 -24.18 -9.17
C GLU A 313 -15.57 -23.77 -8.70
N PRO A 314 -16.52 -23.51 -9.61
CA PRO A 314 -17.86 -23.12 -9.22
C PRO A 314 -18.35 -24.18 -8.24
N ALA A 315 -18.70 -23.75 -7.02
CA ALA A 315 -19.15 -24.66 -5.98
C ALA A 315 -20.19 -25.58 -6.61
N THR A 316 -19.88 -26.88 -6.73
CA THR A 316 -20.81 -27.88 -7.27
C THR A 316 -22.13 -27.63 -6.58
N ALA A 317 -23.13 -27.18 -7.34
CA ALA A 317 -24.41 -26.85 -6.79
C ALA A 317 -24.91 -28.10 -6.07
N MET A 318 -24.89 -28.06 -4.74
CA MET A 318 -25.57 -29.07 -3.93
C MET A 318 -26.97 -29.18 -4.53
N PRO A 319 -27.42 -30.39 -4.95
CA PRO A 319 -28.75 -30.54 -5.51
C PRO A 319 -29.75 -29.93 -4.53
N PRO A 320 -30.75 -29.17 -5.02
CA PRO A 320 -31.69 -28.50 -4.14
C PRO A 320 -32.28 -29.53 -3.19
N LEU A 321 -32.06 -29.34 -1.89
CA LEU A 321 -32.72 -30.13 -0.86
C LEU A 321 -34.23 -30.03 -1.12
N PRO A 322 -34.97 -31.15 -1.17
CA PRO A 322 -36.40 -31.10 -1.40
C PRO A 322 -37.04 -30.20 -0.35
N HIS A 323 -37.73 -29.15 -0.80
CA HIS A 323 -38.38 -28.19 0.06
C HIS A 323 -39.25 -28.91 1.09
N GLY A 324 -38.91 -28.72 2.37
CA GLY A 324 -39.60 -29.35 3.49
C GLY A 324 -41.10 -29.07 3.45
N GLY A 325 -41.88 -30.13 3.62
CA GLY A 325 -43.33 -30.04 3.79
C GLY A 325 -43.74 -29.21 5.02
N PRO A 326 -45.04 -28.98 5.21
CA PRO A 326 -45.57 -28.16 6.30
C PRO A 326 -45.04 -28.61 7.66
N VAL A 327 -44.49 -27.68 8.44
CA VAL A 327 -44.03 -27.94 9.81
C VAL A 327 -45.20 -27.69 10.76
N GLN A 328 -45.64 -28.74 11.46
CA GLN A 328 -46.60 -28.59 12.56
C GLN A 328 -45.89 -28.09 13.81
N VAL A 329 -46.25 -26.88 14.25
CA VAL A 329 -45.83 -26.36 15.54
C VAL A 329 -46.84 -26.82 16.57
N ARG A 330 -46.41 -27.56 17.60
CA ARG A 330 -47.30 -28.02 18.69
C ARG A 330 -47.64 -26.88 19.63
N SER A 331 -48.80 -26.97 20.27
CA SER A 331 -49.20 -26.04 21.34
C SER A 331 -48.20 -26.10 22.49
N TYR A 332 -47.89 -24.97 23.10
CA TYR A 332 -47.07 -24.90 24.31
C TYR A 332 -47.49 -23.75 25.20
N THR A 333 -47.15 -23.85 26.48
CA THR A 333 -47.46 -22.83 27.50
C THR A 333 -46.22 -21.99 27.77
N ARG A 334 -46.36 -20.67 27.71
CA ARG A 334 -45.29 -19.72 28.04
C ARG A 334 -45.06 -19.68 29.55
N LYS A 335 -43.90 -19.18 29.96
CA LYS A 335 -43.52 -19.05 31.40
C LYS A 335 -44.46 -18.15 32.20
N ASP A 336 -45.23 -17.29 31.54
CA ASP A 336 -46.27 -16.43 32.14
C ASP A 336 -47.65 -17.10 32.27
N GLY A 337 -47.76 -18.40 31.92
CA GLY A 337 -49.00 -19.17 31.99
C GLY A 337 -49.86 -19.12 30.73
N THR A 338 -49.50 -18.32 29.73
CA THR A 338 -50.28 -18.21 28.48
C THR A 338 -50.12 -19.44 27.61
N VAL A 339 -51.22 -20.11 27.24
CA VAL A 339 -51.21 -21.27 26.32
C VAL A 339 -51.28 -20.79 24.87
N VAL A 340 -50.23 -21.06 24.10
CA VAL A 340 -50.19 -20.83 22.65
C VAL A 340 -50.62 -22.10 21.94
N ARG A 341 -51.69 -22.03 21.14
CA ARG A 341 -52.16 -23.18 20.33
C ARG A 341 -51.28 -23.38 19.10
N GLY A 342 -50.96 -24.65 18.85
CA GLY A 342 -50.18 -25.08 17.71
C GLY A 342 -50.88 -24.78 16.39
N HIS A 343 -50.08 -24.53 15.36
CA HIS A 343 -50.57 -24.30 14.00
C HIS A 343 -49.56 -24.84 12.99
N THR A 344 -50.04 -25.07 11.77
CA THR A 344 -49.20 -25.52 10.67
C THR A 344 -48.60 -24.31 9.97
N ARG A 345 -47.26 -24.23 9.90
CA ARG A 345 -46.56 -23.19 9.15
C ARG A 345 -45.94 -23.79 7.89
N ARG A 346 -46.24 -23.21 6.73
CA ARG A 346 -45.44 -23.44 5.52
C ARG A 346 -44.17 -22.58 5.62
N ARG A 347 -43.03 -23.18 5.30
CA ARG A 347 -41.73 -22.51 5.44
C ARG A 347 -41.59 -21.38 4.44
#